data_AF-A0A7V4M4B6-F1
#
_entry.id   AF-A0A7V4M4B6-F1
#
_cell.length_a   1.000
_cell.length_b   1.000
_cell.length_c   1.000
_cell.angle_alpha   90.00
_cell.angle_beta   90.00
_cell.angle_gamma   90.00
#
_symmetry.space_group_name_H-M   'P 1'
#
loop_
_entity.id
_entity.type
_entity.pdbx_description
1 polymer ?
#
loop_
_entity_poly.entity_id
_entity_poly.type
_entity_poly.pdbx_seq_one_letter_code
_entity_poly.pdbx_strand_id
1 'polypeptide(L)'
;AVDVQSYLGPVHSMAVDKHQHYIADGIVTHNCFYGWREGAAHYFNPEITNATDVWSVKKVNPQAMVHLTEKPVELAERAMIYSSRPGENVLDLFGGSGSTLIAAEKTGRRALVMEIDPLYCDVIVRRWEEFTGRKTERLPEASVGKDG
;
A
#
# COMPACT_ATOMS: atom_id res chain seq x y z
N ALA A 1 9.99 -17.53 20.35
CA ALA A 1 8.68 -16.89 20.52
C ALA A 1 8.84 -15.45 20.09
N VAL A 2 7.98 -14.95 19.19
CA VAL A 2 7.99 -13.53 18.78
C VAL A 2 7.51 -12.72 19.98
N ASP A 3 8.25 -11.67 20.34
CA ASP A 3 7.86 -10.76 21.41
C ASP A 3 6.66 -9.93 20.93
N VAL A 4 5.49 -10.16 21.52
CA VAL A 4 4.24 -9.47 21.18
C VAL A 4 3.98 -8.46 22.29
N GLN A 5 4.12 -7.18 21.98
CA GLN A 5 3.69 -6.10 22.88
C GLN A 5 2.40 -5.46 22.37
N SER A 6 1.44 -5.29 23.27
CA SER A 6 0.22 -4.53 22.99
C SER A 6 0.57 -3.05 22.85
N TYR A 7 0.09 -2.41 21.77
CA TYR A 7 0.17 -0.96 21.62
C TYR A 7 -0.76 -0.30 22.65
N LEU A 8 -0.18 0.53 23.53
CA LEU A 8 -0.90 1.26 24.59
C LEU A 8 -1.05 2.77 24.32
N GLY A 9 -0.59 3.23 23.14
CA GLY A 9 -0.75 4.62 22.72
C GLY A 9 -2.19 4.94 22.29
N PRO A 10 -2.49 6.23 22.03
CA PRO A 10 -3.78 6.61 21.44
C PRO A 10 -3.97 5.90 20.09
N VAL A 11 -5.10 5.20 19.96
CA VAL A 11 -5.57 4.62 18.71
C VAL A 11 -6.55 5.61 18.09
N HIS A 12 -6.12 6.27 17.02
CA HIS A 12 -6.99 7.15 16.24
C HIS A 12 -7.85 6.29 15.33
N SER A 13 -9.06 5.95 15.80
CA SER A 13 -10.12 5.44 14.95
C SER A 13 -10.73 6.61 14.19
N MET A 14 -11.03 6.41 12.91
CA MET A 14 -11.68 7.42 12.08
C MET A 14 -13.14 7.56 12.51
N ALA A 15 -13.38 8.40 13.53
CA ALA A 15 -14.71 8.95 13.75
C ALA A 15 -15.06 9.78 12.51
N VAL A 16 -16.05 9.29 11.75
CA VAL A 16 -16.46 9.86 10.46
C VAL A 16 -17.36 11.07 10.73
N ASP A 17 -16.80 12.17 11.24
CA ASP A 17 -17.50 13.45 11.35
C ASP A 17 -17.04 14.43 10.27
N LYS A 18 -17.93 14.56 9.27
CA LYS A 18 -18.20 15.65 8.31
C LYS A 18 -17.10 16.31 7.47
N HIS A 19 -15.80 16.05 7.64
CA HIS A 19 -14.77 16.64 6.77
C HIS A 19 -13.82 15.60 6.15
N GLN A 20 -14.11 15.27 4.89
CA GLN A 20 -13.17 14.93 3.80
C GLN A 20 -12.24 13.72 4.05
N HIS A 21 -12.91 12.57 3.86
CA HIS A 21 -12.59 11.13 3.78
C HIS A 21 -11.14 10.57 3.72
N TYR A 22 -11.11 9.30 4.13
CA TYR A 22 -10.01 8.44 4.53
C TYR A 22 -9.89 7.17 3.64
N ILE A 23 -8.83 6.35 3.82
CA ILE A 23 -8.65 5.04 3.16
C ILE A 23 -8.82 3.88 4.18
N ALA A 24 -9.71 2.94 3.89
CA ALA A 24 -9.84 1.63 4.53
C ALA A 24 -10.08 0.54 3.47
N ASP A 25 -9.32 -0.56 3.46
CA ASP A 25 -9.62 -1.79 2.72
C ASP A 25 -10.62 -2.59 3.54
N GLY A 26 -11.71 -3.00 2.90
CA GLY A 26 -12.82 -3.64 3.56
C GLY A 26 -13.89 -4.07 2.57
N ILE A 27 -13.89 -5.38 2.28
CA ILE A 27 -15.01 -6.20 1.82
C ILE A 27 -15.51 -5.98 0.36
N VAL A 28 -15.22 -7.00 -0.45
CA VAL A 28 -15.77 -7.42 -1.76
C VAL A 28 -15.14 -6.83 -3.03
N THR A 29 -14.75 -5.57 -3.11
CA THR A 29 -14.19 -4.96 -4.34
C THR A 29 -13.20 -3.85 -3.99
N HIS A 30 -11.98 -3.94 -4.50
CA HIS A 30 -10.87 -3.06 -4.13
C HIS A 30 -11.15 -1.63 -4.57
N ASN A 31 -11.18 -0.68 -3.63
CA ASN A 31 -11.28 0.74 -3.94
C ASN A 31 -9.88 1.36 -3.90
N CYS A 32 -9.46 1.97 -5.00
CA CYS A 32 -8.26 2.80 -5.06
C CYS A 32 -8.70 4.27 -5.02
N PHE A 33 -8.32 4.98 -3.97
CA PHE A 33 -8.58 6.41 -3.85
C PHE A 33 -7.33 7.19 -4.26
N TYR A 34 -7.54 8.26 -5.03
CA TYR A 34 -6.49 9.19 -5.44
C TYR A 34 -6.72 10.51 -4.72
N GLY A 35 -5.66 11.05 -4.10
CA GLY A 35 -5.72 12.29 -3.34
C GLY A 35 -4.58 13.24 -3.74
N TRP A 36 -4.84 14.53 -3.64
CA TRP A 36 -3.90 15.59 -3.97
C TRP A 36 -3.90 16.65 -2.87
N ARG A 37 -2.80 17.42 -2.75
CA ARG A 37 -2.75 18.56 -1.83
C ARG A 37 -3.79 19.60 -2.25
N GLU A 38 -4.34 20.31 -1.28
CA GLU A 38 -5.28 21.39 -1.55
C GLU A 38 -4.67 22.42 -2.53
N GLY A 39 -5.42 22.77 -3.58
CA GLY A 39 -4.97 23.65 -4.66
C GLY A 39 -4.10 22.98 -5.73
N ALA A 40 -3.71 21.71 -5.58
CA ALA A 40 -3.01 20.96 -6.62
C ALA A 40 -3.98 20.32 -7.62
N ALA A 41 -3.59 20.28 -8.89
CA ALA A 41 -4.33 19.57 -9.92
C ALA A 41 -4.13 18.05 -9.78
N HIS A 42 -5.14 17.29 -10.18
CA HIS A 42 -4.99 15.85 -10.33
C HIS A 42 -3.96 15.54 -11.42
N TYR A 43 -3.14 14.52 -11.18
CA TYR A 43 -2.24 13.99 -12.19
C TYR A 43 -2.86 12.75 -12.82
N PHE A 44 -2.96 12.79 -14.16
CA PHE A 44 -3.17 11.62 -14.98
C PHE A 44 -2.05 11.56 -16.01
N ASN A 45 -1.46 10.38 -16.21
CA ASN A 45 -0.31 10.23 -17.09
C ASN A 45 -0.72 10.55 -18.55
N PRO A 46 -0.16 11.61 -19.16
CA PRO A 46 -0.56 12.06 -20.49
C PRO A 46 -0.15 11.09 -21.60
N GLU A 47 0.77 10.15 -21.34
CA GLU A 47 1.15 9.11 -22.30
C GLU A 47 0.05 8.04 -22.48
N ILE A 48 -0.88 7.95 -21.52
CA ILE A 48 -1.98 6.99 -21.56
C ILE A 48 -3.13 7.58 -22.38
N THR A 49 -3.16 7.23 -23.66
CA THR A 49 -4.29 7.52 -24.55
C THR A 49 -5.27 6.35 -24.56
N ASN A 50 -6.58 6.61 -24.47
CA ASN A 50 -7.66 5.61 -24.48
C ASN A 50 -7.69 4.66 -23.26
N ALA A 51 -7.54 5.20 -22.05
CA ALA A 51 -7.73 4.43 -20.83
C ALA A 51 -9.15 3.84 -20.75
N THR A 52 -9.25 2.54 -20.43
CA THR A 52 -10.53 1.87 -20.13
C THR A 52 -10.78 1.85 -18.63
N ASP A 53 -12.06 1.81 -18.25
CA ASP A 53 -12.55 1.63 -16.89
C ASP A 53 -12.61 0.15 -16.46
N VAL A 54 -12.68 -0.77 -17.43
CA VAL A 54 -12.60 -2.22 -17.22
C VAL A 54 -11.20 -2.73 -17.52
N TRP A 55 -10.55 -3.35 -16.54
CA TRP A 55 -9.22 -3.95 -16.66
C TRP A 55 -9.26 -5.47 -16.59
N SER A 56 -8.83 -6.12 -17.67
CA SER A 56 -8.68 -7.57 -17.73
C SER A 56 -7.31 -7.98 -17.20
N VAL A 57 -7.22 -8.32 -15.90
CA VAL A 57 -5.99 -8.80 -15.26
C VAL A 57 -6.20 -10.22 -14.74
N LYS A 58 -5.25 -11.12 -15.04
CA LYS A 58 -5.31 -12.51 -14.57
C LYS A 58 -5.11 -12.55 -13.05
N LYS A 59 -5.94 -13.33 -12.36
CA LYS A 59 -5.75 -13.61 -10.94
C LYS A 59 -4.43 -14.34 -10.70
N VAL A 60 -3.84 -14.15 -9.52
CA VAL A 60 -2.69 -14.95 -9.10
C VAL A 60 -3.13 -16.40 -8.99
N ASN A 61 -2.29 -17.32 -9.47
CA ASN A 61 -2.57 -18.74 -9.40
C ASN A 61 -2.71 -19.15 -7.93
N PRO A 62 -3.84 -19.76 -7.49
CA PRO A 62 -4.07 -20.12 -6.09
C PRO A 62 -2.97 -20.97 -5.47
N GLN A 63 -2.37 -21.87 -6.24
CA GLN A 63 -1.27 -22.74 -5.77
C GLN A 63 0.06 -21.99 -5.57
N ALA A 64 0.19 -20.80 -6.14
CA ALA A 64 1.36 -19.94 -6.02
C ALA A 64 1.14 -18.76 -5.05
N MET A 65 -0.06 -18.62 -4.48
CA MET A 65 -0.36 -17.51 -3.58
C MET A 65 0.38 -17.66 -2.26
N VAL A 66 0.95 -16.55 -1.80
CA VAL A 66 1.53 -16.46 -0.44
C VAL A 66 0.54 -15.91 0.58
N HIS A 67 -0.63 -15.46 0.13
CA HIS A 67 -1.71 -14.90 0.94
C HIS A 67 -3.08 -15.30 0.39
N LEU A 68 -4.06 -15.53 1.27
CA LEU A 68 -5.40 -16.04 0.89
C LEU A 68 -6.12 -15.15 -0.14
N THR A 69 -5.92 -13.84 -0.03
CA THR A 69 -6.53 -12.82 -0.90
C THR A 69 -5.50 -12.05 -1.73
N GLU A 70 -4.37 -12.67 -2.07
CA GLU A 70 -3.32 -12.02 -2.88
C GLU A 70 -3.88 -11.39 -4.17
N LYS A 71 -3.39 -10.19 -4.47
CA LYS A 71 -3.77 -9.43 -5.67
C LYS A 71 -2.59 -9.38 -6.65
N PRO A 72 -2.85 -9.48 -7.97
CA PRO A 72 -1.82 -9.31 -8.98
C PRO A 72 -1.12 -7.94 -8.83
N VAL A 73 0.21 -7.95 -8.80
CA VAL A 73 1.04 -6.73 -8.73
C VAL A 73 0.72 -5.76 -9.87
N GLU A 74 0.40 -6.29 -11.06
CA GLU A 74 0.03 -5.52 -12.26
C GLU A 74 -1.11 -4.53 -12.02
N LEU A 75 -2.08 -4.85 -11.14
CA LEU A 75 -3.19 -3.95 -10.85
C LEU A 75 -2.71 -2.66 -10.17
N ALA A 76 -1.89 -2.80 -9.13
CA ALA A 76 -1.34 -1.67 -8.39
C ALA A 76 -0.34 -0.90 -9.27
N GLU A 77 0.47 -1.60 -10.06
CA GLU A 77 1.41 -1.00 -11.01
C GLU A 77 0.69 -0.11 -12.05
N ARG A 78 -0.38 -0.62 -12.67
CA ARG A 78 -1.19 0.16 -13.63
C ARG A 78 -1.79 1.40 -12.97
N ALA A 79 -2.40 1.25 -11.80
CA ALA A 79 -3.00 2.38 -11.07
C ALA A 79 -1.96 3.46 -10.72
N MET A 80 -0.77 3.06 -10.26
CA MET A 80 0.33 3.99 -9.97
C MET A 80 0.84 4.71 -11.22
N ILE A 81 1.01 3.99 -12.33
CA ILE A 81 1.46 4.58 -13.60
C ILE A 81 0.45 5.61 -14.11
N TYR A 82 -0.85 5.37 -13.95
CA TYR A 82 -1.90 6.25 -14.45
C TYR A 82 -2.00 7.53 -13.61
N SER A 83 -1.87 7.42 -12.28
CA SER A 83 -2.33 8.49 -11.37
C SER A 83 -1.23 9.09 -10.49
N SER A 84 0.03 8.70 -10.65
CA SER A 84 1.18 9.24 -9.90
C SER A 84 2.44 9.35 -10.75
N ARG A 85 3.44 10.08 -10.26
CA ARG A 85 4.78 10.21 -10.86
C ARG A 85 5.83 9.39 -10.10
N PRO A 86 6.92 8.96 -10.76
CA PRO A 86 8.07 8.41 -10.05
C PRO A 86 8.53 9.35 -8.92
N GLY A 87 8.87 8.77 -7.77
CA GLY A 87 9.29 9.48 -6.56
C GLY A 87 8.14 9.91 -5.64
N GLU A 88 6.89 9.87 -6.09
CA GLU A 88 5.72 10.18 -5.25
C GLU A 88 5.40 9.03 -4.26
N ASN A 89 4.65 9.38 -3.22
CA ASN A 89 4.30 8.45 -2.15
C ASN A 89 3.01 7.70 -2.47
N VAL A 90 2.98 6.42 -2.13
CA VAL A 90 1.79 5.55 -2.19
C VAL A 90 1.52 5.02 -0.80
N LEU A 91 0.31 5.19 -0.28
CA LEU A 91 -0.10 4.68 1.02
C LEU A 91 -0.97 3.44 0.84
N ASP A 92 -0.62 2.37 1.51
CA ASP A 92 -1.42 1.16 1.62
C ASP A 92 -1.57 0.80 3.09
N LEU A 93 -2.79 0.83 3.61
CA LEU A 93 -3.04 0.56 5.02
C LEU A 93 -3.36 -0.91 5.30
N PHE A 94 -3.38 -1.75 4.25
CA PHE A 94 -3.80 -3.14 4.29
C PHE A 94 -2.88 -3.96 3.38
N GLY A 95 -1.60 -3.99 3.76
CA GLY A 95 -0.52 -4.50 2.94
C GLY A 95 -0.73 -5.95 2.48
N GLY A 96 -1.34 -6.80 3.30
CA GLY A 96 -1.61 -8.21 3.00
C GLY A 96 -0.36 -8.92 2.48
N SER A 97 -0.37 -9.29 1.20
CA SER A 97 0.78 -9.95 0.53
C SER A 97 1.92 -9.03 0.07
N GLY A 98 1.77 -7.71 0.19
CA GLY A 98 2.76 -6.71 -0.23
C GLY A 98 2.75 -6.37 -1.71
N SER A 99 1.69 -6.68 -2.45
CA SER A 99 1.63 -6.42 -3.89
C SER A 99 1.80 -4.93 -4.24
N THR A 100 1.28 -4.03 -3.42
CA THR A 100 1.44 -2.58 -3.58
C THR A 100 2.88 -2.14 -3.38
N LEU A 101 3.60 -2.71 -2.41
CA LEU A 101 5.02 -2.43 -2.17
C LEU A 101 5.87 -2.84 -3.38
N ILE A 102 5.66 -4.04 -3.91
CA ILE A 102 6.39 -4.52 -5.10
C ILE A 102 6.07 -3.64 -6.33
N ALA A 103 4.80 -3.27 -6.52
CA ALA A 103 4.40 -2.38 -7.61
C ALA A 103 5.07 -1.00 -7.51
N ALA A 104 5.15 -0.43 -6.31
CA ALA A 104 5.82 0.84 -6.07
C ALA A 104 7.33 0.75 -6.39
N GLU A 105 8.00 -0.33 -5.97
CA GLU A 105 9.41 -0.55 -6.31
C GLU A 105 9.64 -0.66 -7.82
N LYS A 106 8.82 -1.46 -8.53
CA LYS A 106 8.88 -1.58 -10.00
C LYS A 106 8.72 -0.25 -10.72
N THR A 107 7.90 0.62 -10.18
CA THR A 107 7.51 1.89 -10.80
C THR A 107 8.31 3.07 -10.23
N GLY A 108 9.21 2.87 -9.27
CA GLY A 108 10.00 3.93 -8.66
C GLY A 108 9.19 4.90 -7.79
N ARG A 109 8.10 4.44 -7.17
CA ARG A 109 7.33 5.19 -6.15
C ARG A 109 7.77 4.78 -4.74
N ARG A 110 7.47 5.60 -3.75
CA ARG A 110 7.75 5.31 -2.33
C ARG A 110 6.48 4.76 -1.67
N ALA A 111 6.45 3.46 -1.39
CA ALA A 111 5.32 2.87 -0.68
C ALA A 111 5.47 3.02 0.84
N LEU A 112 4.38 3.43 1.48
CA LEU A 112 4.15 3.41 2.92
C LEU A 112 3.09 2.35 3.17
N VAL A 113 3.50 1.20 3.71
CA VAL A 113 2.61 0.04 3.88
C VAL A 113 2.42 -0.28 5.34
N MET A 114 1.17 -0.46 5.76
CA MET A 114 0.77 -0.94 7.08
C MET A 114 0.07 -2.29 6.93
N GLU A 115 0.34 -3.19 7.88
CA GLU A 115 -0.34 -4.47 7.99
C GLU A 115 -0.48 -4.80 9.48
N ILE A 116 -1.65 -5.30 9.87
CA ILE A 116 -1.97 -5.56 11.27
C ILE A 116 -1.50 -6.95 11.71
N ASP A 117 -1.48 -7.93 10.80
CA ASP A 117 -1.02 -9.28 11.09
C ASP A 117 0.51 -9.38 10.96
N PRO A 118 1.25 -9.64 12.06
CA PRO A 118 2.70 -9.76 12.02
C PRO A 118 3.21 -10.84 11.06
N LEU A 119 2.45 -11.92 10.83
CA LEU A 119 2.85 -12.97 9.88
C LEU A 119 2.82 -12.47 8.45
N TYR A 120 1.87 -11.58 8.13
CA TYR A 120 1.82 -10.95 6.82
C TYR A 120 2.87 -9.84 6.68
N CYS A 121 3.21 -9.13 7.76
CA CYS A 121 4.40 -8.26 7.77
C CYS A 121 5.67 -9.02 7.36
N ASP A 122 5.90 -10.22 7.93
CA ASP A 122 7.04 -11.08 7.57
C ASP A 122 7.01 -11.51 6.09
N VAL A 123 5.82 -11.85 5.58
CA VAL A 123 5.63 -12.18 4.15
C VAL A 123 5.99 -10.99 3.25
N ILE A 124 5.51 -9.79 3.59
CA ILE A 124 5.81 -8.55 2.85
C ILE A 124 7.31 -8.30 2.82
N VAL A 125 7.96 -8.35 3.97
CA VAL A 125 9.41 -8.16 4.12
C VAL A 125 10.17 -9.17 3.25
N ARG A 126 9.90 -10.47 3.41
CA ARG A 126 10.58 -11.52 2.64
C ARG A 126 10.41 -11.32 1.15
N ARG A 127 9.18 -11.06 0.69
CA ARG A 127 8.87 -10.88 -0.72
C ARG A 127 9.57 -9.67 -1.31
N TRP A 128 9.69 -8.57 -0.56
CA TRP A 128 10.41 -7.38 -1.00
C TRP A 128 11.93 -7.61 -1.06
N GLU A 129 12.51 -8.31 -0.07
CA GLU A 129 13.92 -8.67 -0.08
C GLU A 129 14.26 -9.58 -1.27
N GLU A 130 13.45 -10.61 -1.51
CA GLU A 130 13.60 -11.53 -2.64
C GLU A 130 13.48 -10.79 -3.99
N PHE A 131 12.54 -9.85 -4.09
CA PHE A 131 12.33 -9.08 -5.32
C PHE A 131 13.46 -8.10 -5.60
N THR A 132 13.97 -7.41 -4.58
CA THR A 132 14.94 -6.32 -4.75
C THR A 132 16.40 -6.74 -4.55
N GLY A 133 16.64 -7.89 -3.92
CA GLY A 133 17.96 -8.33 -3.47
C GLY A 133 18.53 -7.51 -2.30
N ARG A 134 17.76 -6.56 -1.75
CA ARG A 134 18.16 -5.72 -0.61
C ARG A 134 17.73 -6.35 0.71
N LYS A 135 18.31 -5.88 1.80
CA LYS A 135 17.92 -6.24 3.17
C LYS A 135 17.11 -5.13 3.80
N THR A 136 16.04 -5.53 4.49
CA THR A 136 15.21 -4.61 5.26
C THR A 136 15.92 -4.23 6.56
N GLU A 137 15.69 -3.00 7.00
CA GLU A 137 16.20 -2.48 8.26
C GLU A 137 15.01 -2.08 9.12
N ARG A 138 14.98 -2.57 10.36
CA ARG A 138 14.03 -2.07 11.36
C ARG A 138 14.54 -0.71 11.83
N LEU A 139 13.83 0.35 11.47
CA LEU A 139 14.11 1.66 12.02
C LEU A 139 13.95 1.64 13.55
N PRO A 140 14.80 2.37 14.30
CA PRO A 140 14.61 2.54 15.73
C PRO A 140 13.23 3.16 15.99
N GLU A 141 12.61 2.82 17.12
CA GLU A 141 11.36 3.46 17.52
C GLU A 141 11.56 4.97 17.51
N ALA A 142 10.74 5.67 16.74
CA ALA A 142 10.71 7.11 16.80
C ALA A 142 10.36 7.49 18.24
N SER A 143 11.25 8.21 18.91
CA SER A 143 10.92 8.86 20.18
C SER A 143 9.73 9.76 19.90
N VAL A 144 8.53 9.32 20.34
CA VAL A 144 7.32 10.14 20.27
C VAL A 144 7.65 11.41 21.04
N GLY A 145 7.87 12.50 20.32
CA GLY A 145 8.07 13.81 20.90
C GLY A 145 6.88 14.09 21.80
N LYS A 146 7.15 14.36 23.09
CA LYS A 146 6.16 14.88 24.02
C LYS A 146 5.92 16.36 23.70
N ASP A 147 5.40 16.64 22.52
CA ASP A 147 4.90 17.95 22.12
C ASP A 147 3.44 17.67 21.77
N GLY A 148 2.41 18.05 22.53
CA GLY A 148 2.18 19.24 23.34
C GLY A 148 0.77 19.68 23.00
#